data_AF-A0A1B9JKI8-F1
#
_entry.id   AF-A0A1B9JKI8-F1
#
_cell.length_a   1.000
_cell.length_b   1.000
_cell.length_c   1.000
_cell.angle_alpha   90.00
_cell.angle_beta   90.00
_cell.angle_gamma   90.00
#
_symmetry.space_group_name_H-M   'P 1'
#
loop_
_entity.id
_entity.type
_entity.pdbx_description
1 polymer ?
#
loop_
_entity_poly.entity_id
_entity_poly.type
_entity_poly.pdbx_seq_one_letter_code
_entity_poly.pdbx_strand_id
1 'polypeptide(L)'
;MVSILSIHINMIKIAVILFILFCSSAATADKLALIQSLTLCNPNFFKEVYVNKSELQKYTTIRTFDKNKAYISVENRTDTYKNYTYFKIPMTYKNLTIKGYYDSAMDLGKMGKYYFWGFIIDNDINEIKDTLNFIDWKNMEDNLLYIANPMIRNINDEIHVWNENTGTVVGVKTIPAPDTTEKLLLLEKGANMNLLICSIQGIVTVELLKQERPDIK
;
A
#
# COMPACT_ATOMS: atom_id res chain seq x y z
N MET A 1 -10.18 -76.26 34.24
CA MET A 1 -9.81 -75.26 35.26
C MET A 1 -8.30 -75.03 35.09
N VAL A 2 -7.78 -73.90 34.60
CA VAL A 2 -7.96 -72.48 35.04
C VAL A 2 -7.50 -72.31 36.50
N SER A 3 -6.63 -71.36 36.90
CA SER A 3 -5.82 -70.36 36.16
C SER A 3 -4.30 -70.63 36.40
N ILE A 4 -3.28 -69.92 35.87
CA ILE A 4 -3.12 -68.64 35.14
C ILE A 4 -3.10 -67.35 36.02
N LEU A 5 -1.88 -67.03 36.48
CA LEU A 5 -1.17 -65.73 36.41
C LEU A 5 -1.85 -64.39 36.80
N SER A 6 -1.17 -63.61 37.65
CA SER A 6 -1.11 -62.15 37.52
C SER A 6 0.23 -61.60 38.01
N ILE A 7 0.94 -60.92 37.12
CA ILE A 7 2.21 -60.23 37.39
C ILE A 7 1.88 -58.75 37.57
N HIS A 8 2.07 -58.21 38.77
CA HIS A 8 1.98 -56.76 38.98
C HIS A 8 3.25 -56.07 38.48
N ILE A 9 3.16 -55.49 37.27
CA ILE A 9 4.16 -54.57 36.74
C ILE A 9 4.06 -53.27 37.55
N ASN A 10 5.10 -52.96 38.32
CA ASN A 10 5.16 -51.73 39.09
C ASN A 10 5.89 -50.63 38.30
N MET A 11 5.40 -49.39 38.44
CA MET A 11 5.86 -48.21 37.73
C MET A 11 7.34 -47.91 37.98
N ILE A 12 8.07 -47.35 36.99
CA ILE A 12 9.05 -46.25 37.16
C ILE A 12 9.72 -45.86 35.81
N LYS A 13 9.69 -44.55 35.51
CA LYS A 13 10.54 -43.80 34.53
C LYS A 13 10.46 -44.17 33.04
N ILE A 14 9.40 -43.66 32.39
CA ILE A 14 9.49 -43.25 30.97
C ILE A 14 10.26 -41.92 30.92
N ALA A 15 11.47 -41.91 30.35
CA ALA A 15 12.24 -40.70 30.12
C ALA A 15 12.01 -40.18 28.69
N VAL A 16 11.17 -39.15 28.57
CA VAL A 16 10.87 -38.48 27.30
C VAL A 16 12.02 -37.57 26.90
N ILE A 17 12.62 -37.79 25.73
CA ILE A 17 13.42 -36.78 25.02
C ILE A 17 12.89 -36.69 23.59
N LEU A 18 11.82 -35.92 23.41
CA LEU A 18 11.33 -35.54 22.09
C LEU A 18 12.03 -34.24 21.69
N PHE A 19 13.14 -34.34 20.97
CA PHE A 19 13.90 -33.18 20.51
C PHE A 19 13.19 -32.54 19.31
N ILE A 20 12.08 -31.85 19.58
CA ILE A 20 11.41 -31.03 18.58
C ILE A 20 12.35 -29.87 18.25
N LEU A 21 12.97 -29.92 17.05
CA LEU A 21 13.50 -28.71 16.43
C LEU A 21 12.32 -27.76 16.24
N PHE A 22 12.21 -26.77 17.13
CA PHE A 22 11.59 -25.51 16.75
C PHE A 22 12.50 -24.87 15.70
N CYS A 23 12.27 -25.26 14.44
CA CYS A 23 12.47 -24.34 13.34
C CYS A 23 11.57 -23.14 13.64
N SER A 24 12.15 -22.11 14.26
CA SER A 24 11.59 -20.78 14.26
C SER A 24 11.51 -20.33 12.82
N SER A 25 10.41 -20.69 12.15
CA SER A 25 9.95 -20.03 10.96
C SER A 25 9.92 -18.54 11.30
N ALA A 26 10.91 -17.79 10.84
CA ALA A 26 10.86 -16.34 10.86
C ALA A 26 9.70 -15.97 9.94
N ALA A 27 8.50 -15.88 10.52
CA ALA A 27 7.29 -15.61 9.80
C ALA A 27 7.46 -14.25 9.12
N THR A 28 7.61 -14.25 7.80
CA THR A 28 7.72 -13.07 6.95
C THR A 28 6.37 -12.37 6.80
N ALA A 29 5.63 -12.24 7.89
CA ALA A 29 4.25 -11.77 7.96
C ALA A 29 4.11 -10.27 7.64
N ASP A 30 5.11 -9.46 8.02
CA ASP A 30 5.00 -7.98 8.05
C ASP A 30 5.40 -7.28 6.75
N LYS A 31 5.03 -7.85 5.59
CA LYS A 31 5.02 -7.11 4.31
C LYS A 31 3.69 -7.20 3.56
N LEU A 32 2.75 -8.02 4.05
CA LEU A 32 1.44 -8.18 3.42
C LEU A 32 0.57 -6.92 3.58
N ALA A 33 0.50 -6.38 4.80
CA ALA A 33 -0.39 -5.28 5.16
C ALA A 33 -0.09 -3.96 4.44
N LEU A 34 1.19 -3.61 4.23
CA LEU A 34 1.54 -2.27 3.72
C LEU A 34 1.19 -2.08 2.23
N ILE A 35 1.49 -3.06 1.38
CA ILE A 35 1.12 -3.01 -0.04
C ILE A 35 -0.39 -3.14 -0.19
N GLN A 36 -1.03 -4.07 0.53
CA GLN A 36 -2.49 -4.20 0.50
C GLN A 36 -3.20 -2.93 0.97
N SER A 37 -2.77 -2.31 2.07
CA SER A 37 -3.37 -1.06 2.55
C SER A 37 -3.09 0.13 1.63
N LEU A 38 -2.03 0.12 0.81
CA LEU A 38 -1.89 1.10 -0.26
C LEU A 38 -2.99 0.89 -1.32
N THR A 39 -3.26 -0.34 -1.76
CA THR A 39 -4.22 -0.63 -2.84
C THR A 39 -5.67 -0.21 -2.55
N LEU A 40 -5.99 0.13 -1.30
CA LEU A 40 -7.28 0.68 -0.87
C LEU A 40 -7.40 2.20 -1.00
N CYS A 41 -6.30 2.91 -1.32
CA CYS A 41 -6.21 4.36 -1.49
C CYS A 41 -6.98 5.19 -0.45
N ASN A 42 -6.72 4.88 0.83
CA ASN A 42 -7.39 5.50 1.96
C ASN A 42 -6.42 5.78 3.13
N PRO A 43 -6.85 6.51 4.18
CA PRO A 43 -5.99 6.95 5.28
C PRO A 43 -5.39 5.84 6.14
N ASN A 44 -5.86 4.60 6.02
CA ASN A 44 -5.32 3.48 6.80
C ASN A 44 -3.86 3.21 6.45
N PHE A 45 -3.42 3.52 5.22
CA PHE A 45 -2.02 3.42 4.81
C PHE A 45 -1.06 4.11 5.80
N PHE A 46 -1.41 5.30 6.30
CA PHE A 46 -0.57 6.04 7.27
C PHE A 46 -0.53 5.40 8.67
N LYS A 47 -1.53 4.58 9.02
CA LYS A 47 -1.50 3.73 10.22
C LYS A 47 -0.61 2.51 9.98
N GLU A 48 -0.70 1.85 8.83
CA GLU A 48 0.17 0.72 8.50
C GLU A 48 1.65 1.12 8.44
N VAL A 49 1.97 2.30 7.89
CA VAL A 49 3.34 2.87 7.94
C VAL A 49 3.79 3.11 9.39
N TYR A 50 2.88 3.47 10.31
CA TYR A 50 3.20 3.63 11.73
C TYR A 50 3.42 2.29 12.44
N VAL A 51 2.57 1.29 12.19
CA VAL A 51 2.70 -0.07 12.74
C VAL A 51 4.04 -0.68 12.30
N ASN A 52 4.36 -0.56 11.02
CA ASN A 52 5.57 -1.14 10.40
C ASN A 52 6.82 -0.23 10.50
N LYS A 53 6.76 0.90 11.22
CA LYS A 53 7.80 1.96 11.17
C LYS A 53 9.21 1.46 11.46
N SER A 54 9.37 0.57 12.43
CA SER A 54 10.68 0.05 12.87
C SER A 54 11.34 -0.84 11.80
N GLU A 55 10.52 -1.55 11.01
CA GLU A 55 11.01 -2.32 9.86
C GLU A 55 11.34 -1.38 8.70
N LEU A 56 10.44 -0.46 8.38
CA LEU A 56 10.58 0.48 7.26
C LEU A 56 11.79 1.42 7.42
N GLN A 57 12.18 1.76 8.66
CA GLN A 57 13.36 2.58 8.96
C GLN A 57 14.70 1.94 8.52
N LYS A 58 14.75 0.62 8.31
CA LYS A 58 15.91 -0.06 7.71
C LYS A 58 16.11 0.36 6.24
N TYR A 59 15.01 0.63 5.55
CA TYR A 59 14.96 0.88 4.11
C TYR A 59 14.94 2.38 3.77
N THR A 60 14.19 3.18 4.53
CA THR A 60 13.92 4.60 4.20
C THR A 60 13.69 5.47 5.45
N THR A 61 13.48 6.77 5.25
CA THR A 61 13.16 7.72 6.33
C THR A 61 11.66 7.75 6.59
N ILE A 62 11.27 7.42 7.82
CA ILE A 62 9.88 7.45 8.29
C ILE A 62 9.68 8.62 9.25
N ARG A 63 8.65 9.43 9.01
CA ARG A 63 8.26 10.55 9.87
C ARG A 63 6.92 10.26 10.54
N THR A 64 6.92 10.22 11.87
CA THR A 64 5.69 10.19 12.69
C THR A 64 5.13 11.61 12.81
N PHE A 65 3.82 11.78 12.66
CA PHE A 65 3.16 13.09 12.72
C PHE A 65 1.93 13.13 13.64
N ASP A 66 1.48 11.97 14.11
CA ASP A 66 0.39 11.75 15.06
C ASP A 66 0.70 10.49 15.88
N LYS A 67 0.00 10.25 17.01
CA LYS A 67 0.27 9.15 17.96
C LYS A 67 0.27 7.75 17.33
N ASN A 68 -0.46 7.57 16.23
CA ASN A 68 -0.61 6.30 15.52
C ASN A 68 -0.51 6.44 13.99
N LYS A 69 0.14 7.50 13.48
CA LYS A 69 0.32 7.71 12.03
C LYS A 69 1.72 8.18 11.68
N ALA A 70 2.23 7.67 10.57
CA ALA A 70 3.50 8.03 9.99
C ALA A 70 3.44 8.01 8.45
N TYR A 71 4.41 8.64 7.79
CA TYR A 71 4.59 8.58 6.34
C TYR A 71 6.07 8.31 5.99
N ILE A 72 6.28 7.76 4.79
CA ILE A 72 7.61 7.68 4.16
C ILE A 72 7.91 9.07 3.58
N SER A 73 9.01 9.71 4.01
CA SER A 73 9.28 11.10 3.64
C SER A 73 10.13 11.21 2.37
N VAL A 74 9.64 12.00 1.41
CA VAL A 74 10.43 12.54 0.29
C VAL A 74 11.04 13.90 0.67
N GLU A 75 11.97 14.43 -0.13
CA GLU A 75 12.61 15.72 0.16
C GLU A 75 11.63 16.88 -0.06
N ASN A 76 10.97 16.92 -1.21
CA ASN A 76 9.93 17.91 -1.50
C ASN A 76 8.90 17.36 -2.49
N ARG A 77 7.66 17.12 -2.01
CA ARG A 77 6.56 16.60 -2.82
C ARG A 77 6.03 17.55 -3.91
N THR A 78 6.35 18.85 -3.86
CA THR A 78 5.94 19.81 -4.91
C THR A 78 7.02 20.05 -5.97
N ASP A 79 8.17 19.40 -5.87
CA ASP A 79 9.28 19.49 -6.82
C ASP A 79 9.46 18.13 -7.52
N THR A 80 9.33 18.12 -8.83
CA THR A 80 9.31 16.91 -9.66
C THR A 80 10.63 16.13 -9.67
N TYR A 81 11.73 16.71 -9.18
CA TYR A 81 13.03 16.04 -9.01
C TYR A 81 13.28 15.58 -7.58
N LYS A 82 12.37 15.89 -6.65
CA LYS A 82 12.51 15.68 -5.19
C LYS A 82 11.28 15.05 -4.52
N ASN A 83 10.25 14.75 -5.30
CA ASN A 83 9.00 14.11 -4.91
C ASN A 83 9.11 12.57 -4.81
N TYR A 84 10.33 12.04 -4.73
CA TYR A 84 10.59 10.62 -4.54
C TYR A 84 11.82 10.39 -3.65
N THR A 85 11.95 9.17 -3.14
CA THR A 85 13.16 8.69 -2.48
C THR A 85 13.40 7.23 -2.83
N TYR A 86 14.63 6.89 -3.23
CA TYR A 86 15.05 5.49 -3.34
C TYR A 86 15.38 4.95 -1.94
N PHE A 87 15.14 3.65 -1.76
CA PHE A 87 15.48 2.97 -0.51
C PHE A 87 16.97 2.61 -0.48
N LYS A 88 17.55 2.58 0.72
CA LYS A 88 18.96 2.23 0.96
C LYS A 88 19.32 0.84 0.42
N ILE A 89 18.35 -0.07 0.53
CA ILE A 89 18.31 -1.42 -0.08
C ILE A 89 16.87 -1.67 -0.53
N PRO A 90 16.60 -2.48 -1.57
CA PRO A 90 15.23 -2.79 -1.98
C PRO A 90 14.45 -3.58 -0.91
N MET A 91 13.13 -3.38 -0.88
CA MET A 91 12.19 -4.25 -0.16
C MET A 91 11.58 -5.28 -1.11
N THR A 92 11.58 -6.55 -0.75
CA THR A 92 10.78 -7.57 -1.45
C THR A 92 9.34 -7.62 -0.94
N TYR A 93 8.37 -7.79 -1.84
CA TYR A 93 6.98 -8.13 -1.54
C TYR A 93 6.51 -9.21 -2.53
N LYS A 94 6.29 -10.45 -2.05
CA LYS A 94 6.21 -11.62 -2.93
C LYS A 94 7.42 -11.63 -3.89
N ASN A 95 7.20 -11.64 -5.21
CA ASN A 95 8.20 -11.51 -6.27
C ASN A 95 8.46 -10.05 -6.71
N LEU A 96 7.81 -9.05 -6.11
CA LEU A 96 8.07 -7.64 -6.43
C LEU A 96 9.27 -7.08 -5.68
N THR A 97 10.09 -6.31 -6.39
CA THR A 97 11.23 -5.54 -5.88
C THR A 97 10.83 -4.08 -5.76
N ILE A 98 10.56 -3.62 -4.54
CA ILE A 98 10.22 -2.24 -4.25
C ILE A 98 11.51 -1.47 -3.98
N LYS A 99 11.90 -0.58 -4.89
CA LYS A 99 13.17 0.19 -4.83
C LYS A 99 13.04 1.60 -4.25
N GLY A 100 11.82 2.10 -4.05
CA GLY A 100 11.62 3.45 -3.54
C GLY A 100 10.16 3.81 -3.25
N TYR A 101 9.96 5.07 -2.91
CA TYR A 101 8.66 5.68 -2.63
C TYR A 101 8.53 6.99 -3.40
N TYR A 102 7.33 7.24 -3.92
CA TYR A 102 6.92 8.43 -4.66
C TYR A 102 5.80 9.13 -3.88
N ASP A 103 5.86 10.46 -3.79
CA ASP A 103 4.87 11.28 -3.09
C ASP A 103 4.88 12.68 -3.69
N SER A 104 3.86 13.01 -4.46
CA SER A 104 3.76 14.22 -5.28
C SER A 104 2.50 15.01 -4.96
N ALA A 105 2.59 16.34 -4.99
CA ALA A 105 1.49 17.26 -4.76
C ALA A 105 1.56 18.41 -5.78
N MET A 106 0.50 18.57 -6.57
CA MET A 106 0.41 19.57 -7.65
C MET A 106 -0.91 20.34 -7.56
N ASP A 107 -0.85 21.65 -7.74
CA ASP A 107 -2.03 22.49 -7.95
C ASP A 107 -2.00 22.99 -9.39
N LEU A 108 -2.96 22.53 -10.21
CA LEU A 108 -3.08 22.86 -11.62
C LEU A 108 -4.14 23.95 -11.86
N GLY A 109 -4.49 24.72 -10.82
CA GLY A 109 -5.46 25.80 -10.86
C GLY A 109 -6.84 25.29 -11.26
N LYS A 110 -7.30 25.69 -12.46
CA LYS A 110 -8.63 25.32 -12.97
C LYS A 110 -8.80 23.81 -13.24
N MET A 111 -7.71 23.06 -13.40
CA MET A 111 -7.76 21.60 -13.56
C MET A 111 -7.81 20.86 -12.21
N GLY A 112 -7.76 21.59 -11.09
CA GLY A 112 -7.84 21.04 -9.75
C GLY A 112 -6.46 20.70 -9.15
N LYS A 113 -6.51 20.03 -8.01
CA LYS A 113 -5.33 19.60 -7.24
C LYS A 113 -5.16 18.10 -7.37
N TYR A 114 -3.92 17.65 -7.42
CA TYR A 114 -3.56 16.25 -7.62
C TYR A 114 -2.52 15.86 -6.57
N TYR A 115 -2.80 14.78 -5.85
CA TYR A 115 -1.90 14.23 -4.84
C TYR A 115 -1.69 12.75 -5.09
N PHE A 116 -0.43 12.36 -5.23
CA PHE A 116 -0.03 11.00 -5.52
C PHE A 116 0.86 10.46 -4.41
N TRP A 117 0.74 9.19 -4.07
CA TRP A 117 1.65 8.53 -3.13
C TRP A 117 1.71 7.02 -3.33
N GLY A 118 2.88 6.42 -3.14
CA GLY A 118 3.04 4.96 -3.25
C GLY A 118 4.45 4.55 -3.62
N PHE A 119 4.58 3.37 -4.22
CA PHE A 119 5.86 2.68 -4.35
C PHE A 119 6.43 2.71 -5.76
N ILE A 120 7.76 2.82 -5.83
CA ILE A 120 8.54 2.59 -7.04
C ILE A 120 8.92 1.11 -7.08
N ILE A 121 8.50 0.40 -8.12
CA ILE A 121 8.70 -1.03 -8.30
C ILE A 121 9.67 -1.28 -9.47
N ASP A 122 10.53 -2.28 -9.33
CA ASP A 122 11.60 -2.68 -10.26
C ASP A 122 11.27 -3.99 -10.98
N ASN A 123 10.00 -4.13 -11.36
CA ASN A 123 9.41 -5.24 -12.10
C ASN A 123 8.65 -4.68 -13.29
N ASP A 124 8.41 -5.48 -14.34
CA ASP A 124 7.55 -5.02 -15.43
C ASP A 124 6.07 -4.96 -15.02
N ILE A 125 5.26 -4.25 -15.82
CA ILE A 125 3.84 -4.03 -15.49
C ILE A 125 3.04 -5.35 -15.40
N ASN A 126 3.38 -6.37 -16.19
CA ASN A 126 2.67 -7.64 -16.17
C ASN A 126 3.08 -8.47 -14.95
N GLU A 127 4.36 -8.51 -14.59
CA GLU A 127 4.81 -9.07 -13.30
C GLU A 127 4.06 -8.41 -12.12
N ILE A 128 3.93 -7.08 -12.12
CA ILE A 128 3.22 -6.35 -11.06
C ILE A 128 1.74 -6.76 -11.01
N LYS A 129 1.05 -6.82 -12.16
CA LYS A 129 -0.36 -7.22 -12.26
C LYS A 129 -0.57 -8.67 -11.82
N ASP A 130 0.27 -9.60 -12.27
CA ASP A 130 0.16 -11.03 -11.93
C ASP A 130 0.39 -11.27 -10.43
N THR A 131 1.28 -10.49 -9.82
CA THR A 131 1.53 -10.54 -8.36
C THR A 131 0.40 -9.93 -7.53
N LEU A 132 -0.29 -8.95 -8.13
CA LEU A 132 -1.42 -8.21 -7.57
C LEU A 132 -2.74 -8.64 -8.24
N ASN A 133 -2.86 -9.91 -8.61
CA ASN A 133 -4.03 -10.51 -9.28
C ASN A 133 -5.34 -10.51 -8.46
N PHE A 134 -5.30 -10.04 -7.21
CA PHE A 134 -6.48 -9.77 -6.38
C PHE A 134 -7.11 -8.39 -6.68
N ILE A 135 -6.51 -7.62 -7.59
CA ILE A 135 -6.97 -6.29 -8.02
C ILE A 135 -7.54 -6.41 -9.44
N ASP A 136 -8.75 -5.89 -9.63
CA ASP A 136 -9.37 -5.80 -10.96
C ASP A 136 -8.76 -4.62 -11.75
N TRP A 137 -7.74 -4.93 -12.54
CA TRP A 137 -6.96 -3.94 -13.29
C TRP A 137 -7.65 -3.53 -14.60
N LYS A 138 -8.28 -2.36 -14.61
CA LYS A 138 -8.78 -1.75 -15.84
C LYS A 138 -7.63 -1.13 -16.63
N ASN A 139 -7.47 -1.59 -17.86
CA ASN A 139 -6.51 -1.04 -18.82
C ASN A 139 -6.97 0.34 -19.32
N MET A 140 -6.08 1.33 -19.27
CA MET A 140 -6.32 2.67 -19.83
C MET A 140 -5.38 2.96 -21.00
N GLU A 141 -4.17 2.39 -21.00
CA GLU A 141 -3.18 2.49 -22.07
C GLU A 141 -2.23 1.28 -22.02
N ASP A 142 -2.15 0.52 -23.11
CA ASP A 142 -1.48 -0.78 -23.15
C ASP A 142 -0.02 -0.73 -22.67
N ASN A 143 0.30 -1.54 -21.65
CA ASN A 143 1.62 -1.61 -21.02
C ASN A 143 2.15 -0.26 -20.48
N LEU A 144 1.28 0.73 -20.28
CA LEU A 144 1.63 2.08 -19.82
C LEU A 144 0.81 2.55 -18.62
N LEU A 145 -0.52 2.37 -18.63
CA LEU A 145 -1.39 2.83 -17.54
C LEU A 145 -2.54 1.85 -17.28
N TYR A 146 -2.62 1.38 -16.04
CA TYR A 146 -3.74 0.60 -15.49
C TYR A 146 -4.28 1.29 -14.25
N ILE A 147 -5.57 1.14 -14.00
CA ILE A 147 -6.25 1.70 -12.82
C ILE A 147 -7.07 0.63 -12.11
N ALA A 148 -7.35 0.87 -10.82
CA ALA A 148 -8.28 0.04 -10.06
C ALA A 148 -8.99 0.84 -8.96
N ASN A 149 -10.09 0.29 -8.45
CA ASN A 149 -10.89 0.81 -7.35
C ASN A 149 -11.21 2.33 -7.47
N PRO A 150 -11.73 2.81 -8.62
CA PRO A 150 -11.95 4.24 -8.82
C PRO A 150 -13.21 4.69 -8.05
N MET A 151 -13.04 5.69 -7.19
CA MET A 151 -14.10 6.29 -6.38
C MET A 151 -14.25 7.77 -6.74
N ILE A 152 -15.47 8.29 -6.63
CA ILE A 152 -15.81 9.70 -6.91
C ILE A 152 -16.76 10.25 -5.84
N ARG A 153 -16.67 11.55 -5.57
CA ARG A 153 -17.65 12.32 -4.81
C ARG A 153 -17.83 13.71 -5.39
N ASN A 154 -19.03 14.26 -5.29
CA ASN A 154 -19.30 15.67 -5.54
C ASN A 154 -18.86 16.53 -4.34
N ILE A 155 -18.56 17.81 -4.55
CA ILE A 155 -18.22 18.75 -3.48
C ILE A 155 -19.33 18.88 -2.42
N ASN A 156 -20.60 18.69 -2.83
CA ASN A 156 -21.78 18.77 -1.98
C ASN A 156 -22.10 17.47 -1.22
N ASP A 157 -21.43 16.35 -1.53
CA ASP A 157 -21.61 15.09 -0.79
C ASP A 157 -21.03 15.23 0.62
N GLU A 158 -21.52 14.46 1.60
CA GLU A 158 -20.86 14.34 2.89
C GLU A 158 -19.40 13.89 2.70
N ILE A 159 -18.47 14.43 3.51
CA ILE A 159 -17.02 14.28 3.29
C ILE A 159 -16.51 12.83 3.38
N HIS A 160 -17.25 11.96 4.08
CA HIS A 160 -16.95 10.53 4.21
C HIS A 160 -17.61 9.68 3.12
N VAL A 161 -18.57 10.22 2.37
CA VAL A 161 -19.30 9.49 1.32
C VAL A 161 -18.48 9.49 0.04
N TRP A 162 -18.22 8.28 -0.44
CA TRP A 162 -17.54 8.00 -1.70
C TRP A 162 -18.39 7.00 -2.48
N ASN A 163 -18.64 7.30 -3.76
CA ASN A 163 -19.38 6.44 -4.67
C ASN A 163 -18.40 5.74 -5.63
N GLU A 164 -18.73 4.55 -6.12
CA GLU A 164 -17.96 3.92 -7.20
C GLU A 164 -18.03 4.78 -8.47
N ASN A 165 -16.89 5.05 -9.10
CA ASN A 165 -16.82 5.80 -10.33
C ASN A 165 -17.01 4.86 -11.54
N THR A 166 -18.28 4.59 -11.86
CA THR A 166 -18.70 3.72 -12.96
C THR A 166 -18.69 4.41 -14.33
N GLY A 167 -18.42 5.72 -14.38
CA GLY A 167 -18.36 6.47 -15.63
C GLY A 167 -17.09 6.20 -16.45
N THR A 168 -16.83 7.07 -17.43
CA THR A 168 -15.48 7.22 -17.95
C THR A 168 -14.62 7.75 -16.82
N VAL A 169 -13.91 6.86 -16.10
CA VAL A 169 -12.92 7.29 -15.11
C VAL A 169 -11.98 8.24 -15.83
N VAL A 170 -11.94 9.47 -15.34
CA VAL A 170 -11.20 10.55 -15.94
C VAL A 170 -9.76 10.42 -15.44
N GLY A 171 -9.09 9.35 -15.92
CA GLY A 171 -7.77 8.91 -15.48
C GLY A 171 -6.68 9.96 -15.65
N VAL A 172 -5.45 9.61 -15.26
CA VAL A 172 -4.30 10.54 -15.07
C VAL A 172 -4.08 11.57 -16.20
N LYS A 173 -4.43 11.24 -17.45
CA LYS A 173 -4.30 12.12 -18.63
C LYS A 173 -5.51 13.05 -18.89
N THR A 174 -6.50 13.08 -18.00
CA THR A 174 -7.78 13.76 -18.21
C THR A 174 -8.23 14.49 -16.93
N ILE A 175 -9.01 15.55 -17.09
CA ILE A 175 -9.40 16.46 -16.00
C ILE A 175 -10.64 15.91 -15.30
N PRO A 176 -10.64 15.64 -13.98
CA PRO A 176 -11.81 15.20 -13.23
C PRO A 176 -13.05 16.05 -13.52
N ALA A 177 -14.23 15.43 -13.43
CA ALA A 177 -15.49 16.12 -13.73
C ALA A 177 -15.66 17.39 -12.87
N PRO A 178 -16.30 18.46 -13.39
CA PRO A 178 -16.55 19.68 -12.61
C PRO A 178 -17.22 19.38 -11.27
N ASP A 179 -16.77 20.09 -10.22
CA ASP A 179 -17.28 19.98 -8.85
C ASP A 179 -17.12 18.58 -8.20
N THR A 180 -16.23 17.71 -8.72
CA THR A 180 -15.93 16.41 -8.11
C THR A 180 -14.51 16.28 -7.57
N THR A 181 -14.31 15.28 -6.71
CA THR A 181 -13.01 14.69 -6.41
C THR A 181 -13.07 13.20 -6.74
N GLU A 182 -12.00 12.70 -7.35
CA GLU A 182 -11.79 11.28 -7.58
C GLU A 182 -10.62 10.75 -6.74
N LYS A 183 -10.65 9.48 -6.39
CA LYS A 183 -9.48 8.74 -5.90
C LYS A 183 -9.43 7.34 -6.50
N LEU A 184 -8.24 6.85 -6.79
CA LEU A 184 -8.03 5.60 -7.51
C LEU A 184 -6.62 5.06 -7.30
N LEU A 185 -6.45 3.75 -7.45
CA LEU A 185 -5.14 3.12 -7.57
C LEU A 185 -4.67 3.21 -9.02
N LEU A 186 -3.39 3.49 -9.21
CA LEU A 186 -2.70 3.60 -10.49
C LEU A 186 -1.53 2.62 -10.51
N LEU A 187 -1.37 1.95 -11.65
CA LEU A 187 -0.13 1.28 -12.06
C LEU A 187 0.35 1.94 -13.35
N GLU A 188 1.42 2.72 -13.25
CA GLU A 188 1.95 3.56 -14.34
C GLU A 188 3.40 3.20 -14.68
N LYS A 189 3.73 3.16 -15.97
CA LYS A 189 5.10 3.07 -16.48
C LYS A 189 5.57 4.44 -16.93
N GLY A 190 6.30 5.12 -16.04
CA GLY A 190 7.07 6.31 -16.38
C GLY A 190 8.36 5.96 -17.12
N ALA A 191 9.05 6.98 -17.65
CA ALA A 191 10.27 6.78 -18.43
C ALA A 191 11.40 6.02 -17.70
N ASN A 192 11.49 6.19 -16.37
CA ASN A 192 12.56 5.63 -15.53
C ASN A 192 12.06 4.76 -14.35
N MET A 193 10.74 4.63 -14.20
CA MET A 193 10.13 4.04 -12.99
C MET A 193 8.75 3.46 -13.29
N ASN A 194 8.48 2.26 -12.75
CA ASN A 194 7.12 1.74 -12.65
C ASN A 194 6.58 2.10 -11.26
N LEU A 195 5.37 2.66 -11.23
CA LEU A 195 4.75 3.27 -10.07
C LEU A 195 3.47 2.52 -9.72
N LEU A 196 3.39 2.03 -8.48
CA LEU A 196 2.14 1.59 -7.86
C LEU A 196 1.74 2.68 -6.85
N ILE A 197 0.83 3.57 -7.25
CA ILE A 197 0.52 4.80 -6.52
C ILE A 197 -0.98 5.01 -6.40
N CYS A 198 -1.41 5.58 -5.29
CA CYS A 198 -2.74 6.13 -5.16
C CYS A 198 -2.78 7.58 -5.66
N SER A 199 -3.92 7.97 -6.19
CA SER A 199 -4.27 9.35 -6.55
C SER A 199 -5.44 9.83 -5.69
N ILE A 200 -5.42 11.11 -5.33
CA ILE A 200 -6.63 11.90 -5.08
C ILE A 200 -6.55 13.19 -5.91
N GLN A 201 -7.57 13.44 -6.73
CA GLN A 201 -7.52 14.42 -7.82
C GLN A 201 -8.84 15.19 -8.00
N GLY A 202 -8.76 16.47 -8.38
CA GLY A 202 -9.92 17.34 -8.65
C GLY A 202 -10.11 18.45 -7.61
N ILE A 203 -11.34 18.68 -7.15
CA ILE A 203 -11.71 19.73 -6.19
C ILE A 203 -11.40 19.30 -4.74
N VAL A 204 -10.11 19.15 -4.44
CA VAL A 204 -9.66 18.71 -3.10
C VAL A 204 -9.71 19.87 -2.10
N THR A 205 -10.73 19.87 -1.25
CA THR A 205 -10.87 20.84 -0.14
C THR A 205 -9.84 20.58 0.96
N VAL A 206 -9.54 21.59 1.79
CA VAL A 206 -8.57 21.46 2.90
C VAL A 206 -9.02 20.40 3.92
N GLU A 207 -10.32 20.26 4.13
CA GLU A 207 -10.88 19.24 5.04
C GLU A 207 -10.73 17.83 4.45
N LEU A 208 -11.05 17.66 3.16
CA LEU A 208 -10.90 16.38 2.47
C LEU A 208 -9.43 15.95 2.41
N LEU A 209 -8.53 16.92 2.21
CA LEU A 209 -7.10 16.69 2.25
C LEU A 209 -6.63 16.20 3.62
N LYS A 210 -7.11 16.80 4.71
CA LYS A 210 -6.81 16.34 6.09
C LYS A 210 -7.37 14.96 6.40
N GLN A 211 -8.49 14.58 5.78
CA GLN A 211 -9.06 13.23 5.88
C GLN A 211 -8.18 12.23 5.11
N GLU A 212 -8.02 12.42 3.80
CA GLU A 212 -7.45 11.43 2.86
C GLU A 212 -5.91 11.40 2.88
N ARG A 213 -5.28 12.56 3.11
CA ARG A 213 -3.83 12.78 3.21
C ARG A 213 -3.48 13.50 4.53
N PRO A 214 -3.70 12.86 5.69
CA PRO A 214 -3.44 13.47 7.01
C PRO A 214 -1.96 13.79 7.27
N ASP A 215 -1.05 13.33 6.40
CA ASP A 215 0.36 13.67 6.39
C ASP A 215 0.65 15.08 5.81
N ILE A 216 -0.29 15.67 5.06
CA ILE A 216 -0.25 17.06 4.60
C ILE A 216 -0.83 17.98 5.68
N LYS A 217 -0.18 19.12 5.91
CA LYS A 217 -0.59 20.16 6.86
C LYS A 217 -0.87 21.48 6.13
#